data_AF-A0A941V3I0-F1
#
_entry.id   AF-A0A941V3I0-F1
#
_cell.length_a   1.000
_cell.length_b   1.000
_cell.length_c   1.000
_cell.angle_alpha   90.00
_cell.angle_beta   90.00
_cell.angle_gamma   90.00
#
_symmetry.space_group_name_H-M   'P 1'
#
loop_
_entity.id
_entity.type
_entity.pdbx_description
1 polymer ?
#
loop_
_entity_poly.entity_id
_entity_poly.type
_entity_poly.pdbx_seq_one_letter_code
_entity_poly.pdbx_strand_id
1 'polypeptide(L)' 'MAACELCQGPGGEVVWQDALCRVVRVEAADYPGFCRVIWNSHVGEMT' A
#
# COMPACT_ATOMS: atom_id res chain seq x y z
N MET A 1 -12.48 7.49 -4.29
CA MET A 1 -12.46 6.21 -3.55
C MET A 1 -12.81 5.02 -4.42
N ALA A 2 -13.98 4.98 -5.07
CA ALA A 2 -14.42 3.86 -5.93
C ALA A 2 -13.56 3.61 -7.20
N ALA A 3 -12.63 4.51 -7.54
CA ALA A 3 -11.69 4.37 -8.67
C ALA A 3 -10.21 4.46 -8.27
N CYS A 4 -9.88 4.46 -6.97
CA CYS A 4 -8.49 4.53 -6.50
C CYS A 4 -7.94 3.13 -6.28
N GLU A 5 -6.86 2.76 -6.96
CA GLU A 5 -6.22 1.44 -6.86
C GLU A 5 -5.86 1.07 -5.41
N LEU A 6 -5.37 2.05 -4.63
CA LEU A 6 -4.96 1.85 -3.24
C LEU A 6 -6.14 1.75 -2.26
N CYS A 7 -7.35 2.15 -2.68
CA CYS A 7 -8.56 1.95 -1.90
C CYS A 7 -9.30 0.66 -2.28
N GLN A 8 -9.17 0.22 -3.54
CA GLN A 8 -9.83 -0.99 -4.05
C GLN A 8 -9.12 -2.28 -3.62
N GLY A 9 -7.84 -2.20 -3.28
CA GLY A 9 -7.09 -3.38 -2.88
C GLY A 9 -5.85 -3.07 -2.04
N PRO A 10 -5.18 -4.13 -1.54
CA PRO A 10 -4.04 -3.98 -0.68
C PRO A 10 -2.84 -3.33 -1.39
N GLY A 11 -2.71 -3.48 -2.71
CA GLY A 11 -1.60 -2.94 -3.50
C GLY A 11 -0.37 -3.85 -3.54
N GLY A 12 -0.49 -5.08 -3.03
CA GLY A 12 0.56 -6.10 -2.94
C GLY A 12 0.21 -7.16 -1.88
N GLU A 13 1.16 -8.04 -1.57
CA GLU A 13 1.05 -8.99 -0.46
C GLU A 13 1.23 -8.26 0.87
N VAL A 14 0.23 -8.29 1.76
CA VAL A 14 0.32 -7.63 3.07
C VAL A 14 1.27 -8.41 3.97
N VAL A 15 2.34 -7.76 4.40
CA VAL A 15 3.34 -8.34 5.33
C VAL A 15 3.16 -7.82 6.76
N TRP A 16 2.58 -6.64 6.91
CA TRP A 16 2.25 -6.03 8.20
C TRP A 16 1.15 -4.98 8.04
N GLN A 17 0.33 -4.76 9.06
CA GLN A 17 -0.69 -3.70 9.05
C GLN A 17 -1.09 -3.25 10.46
N ASP A 18 -1.53 -2.00 10.57
CA ASP A 18 -2.18 -1.43 11.74
C ASP A 18 -3.36 -0.53 11.34
N ALA A 19 -3.84 0.30 12.28
CA ALA A 19 -4.95 1.21 12.03
C ALA A 19 -4.62 2.33 11.03
N LEU A 20 -3.37 2.80 10.98
CA LEU A 20 -2.96 3.94 10.16
C LEU A 20 -2.60 3.51 8.74
N CYS A 21 -1.87 2.41 8.60
CA CYS A 21 -1.31 2.00 7.33
C CYS A 21 -1.11 0.48 7.24
N ARG A 22 -0.72 0.05 6.04
CA ARG A 22 -0.28 -1.31 5.77
C ARG A 22 1.02 -1.30 4.99
N VAL A 23 1.85 -2.29 5.25
CA VAL A 23 3.07 -2.56 4.48
C VAL A 23 2.79 -3.74 3.57
N VAL A 24 3.03 -3.53 2.28
CA VAL A 24 2.87 -4.58 1.27
C VAL A 24 4.18 -4.85 0.56
N ARG A 25 4.45 -6.12 0.27
CA ARG A 25 5.48 -6.55 -0.67
C ARG A 25 4.90 -6.54 -2.07
N VAL A 26 5.62 -5.91 -3.00
CA VAL A 26 5.26 -5.80 -4.40
C VAL A 26 6.22 -6.66 -5.21
N GLU A 27 5.66 -7.48 -6.09
CA GLU A 27 6.44 -8.27 -7.05
C GLU A 27 6.98 -7.33 -8.13
N ALA A 28 8.25 -6.96 -7.98
CA ALA A 28 9.00 -6.17 -8.95
C ALA A 28 10.28 -6.94 -9.31
N ALA A 29 10.37 -7.42 -10.55
CA ALA A 29 11.45 -8.32 -10.99
C ALA A 29 12.85 -7.73 -10.76
N ASP A 30 12.99 -6.41 -10.97
CA ASP A 30 14.27 -5.70 -10.81
C ASP A 30 14.55 -5.31 -9.35
N TYR A 31 13.57 -5.45 -8.45
CA TYR A 31 13.66 -5.03 -7.05
C TYR A 31 13.13 -6.10 -6.08
N PRO A 32 13.90 -7.17 -5.83
CA PRO A 32 13.54 -8.17 -4.84
C PRO A 32 13.32 -7.55 -3.45
N GLY A 33 12.14 -7.81 -2.87
CA GLY A 33 11.78 -7.28 -1.55
C GLY A 33 11.28 -5.84 -1.55
N PHE A 34 10.95 -5.26 -2.71
CA PHE A 34 10.36 -3.93 -2.78
C PHE A 34 9.05 -3.86 -1.99
N CYS A 35 8.98 -2.92 -1.05
CA CYS A 35 7.83 -2.73 -0.18
C CYS A 35 7.24 -1.33 -0.32
N ARG A 36 5.93 -1.23 -0.14
CA ARG A 36 5.20 0.05 -0.05
C ARG A 36 4.52 0.15 1.31
N VAL A 37 4.60 1.33 1.92
CA VAL A 37 3.78 1.71 3.06
C VAL A 37 2.60 2.52 2.52
N ILE A 38 1.40 1.99 2.68
CA ILE A 38 0.18 2.57 2.10
C ILE A 38 -0.74 3.01 3.24
N TRP A 39 -1.09 4.29 3.24
CA TRP A 39 -2.06 4.83 4.19
C TRP A 39 -3.44 4.19 3.99
N ASN A 40 -4.11 3.87 5.08
CA ASN A 40 -5.46 3.30 5.01
C ASN A 40 -6.48 4.37 4.58
N SER A 41 -6.29 5.61 5.04
CA SER A 41 -7.12 6.75 4.65
C SER A 41 -6.69 7.32 3.30
N HIS A 42 -7.66 7.66 2.45
CA HIS A 42 -7.41 8.33 1.19
C HIS A 42 -7.10 9.81 1.42
N VAL A 43 -5.83 10.18 1.34
CA VAL A 43 -5.34 11.56 1.49
C VAL A 43 -4.45 11.93 0.30
N GLY A 44 -4.49 13.20 -0.10
CA GLY A 44 -3.71 13.69 -1.24
C GLY A 44 -2.26 14.02 -0.89
N GLU A 45 -2.00 14.47 0.34
CA GLU A 45 -0.71 14.99 0.80
C GLU A 45 -0.41 14.48 2.21
N MET A 46 0.88 14.44 2.56
CA MET A 46 1.33 14.19 3.94
C MET A 46 1.20 15.49 4.74
N THR A 47 0.62 15.43 5.93
CA THR A 47 0.51 16.57 6.86
C THR A 47 1.46 16.42 8.02
#